data_AF-A0A2V7CZX2-F1
#
_entry.id   AF-A0A2V7CZX2-F1
#
_cell.length_a   1.000
_cell.length_b   1.000
_cell.length_c   1.000
_cell.angle_alpha   90.00
_cell.angle_beta   90.00
_cell.angle_gamma   90.00
#
_symmetry.space_group_name_H-M   'P 1'
#
loop_
_entity.id
_entity.type
_entity.pdbx_description
1 polymer ?
#
loop_
_entity_poly.entity_id
_entity_poly.type
_entity_poly.pdbx_seq_one_letter_code
_entity_poly.pdbx_strand_id
1 'polypeptide(L)' 'MLDQRGQLLRAALGFAVLPMPSNDRALHVLRAWLDSWAGIGRVAVAMARQGYDLQLTRYDEKGWRATF' A
#
# COMPACT_ATOMS: atom_id res chain seq x y z
N MET A 1 -0.66 17.84 -6.73
CA MET A 1 0.63 17.82 -6.01
C MET A 1 0.39 17.04 -4.73
N LEU A 2 1.02 15.87 -4.54
CA LEU A 2 0.84 15.11 -3.30
C LEU A 2 1.46 15.91 -2.15
N ASP A 3 0.73 16.02 -1.05
CA ASP A 3 1.23 16.56 0.20
C ASP A 3 2.38 15.68 0.73
N GLN A 4 3.12 16.15 1.72
CA GLN A 4 4.30 15.46 2.23
C GLN A 4 3.98 14.03 2.72
N ARG A 5 2.77 13.79 3.24
CA ARG A 5 2.35 12.45 3.66
C ARG A 5 2.02 11.56 2.46
N GLY A 6 1.36 12.10 1.44
CA GLY A 6 1.15 11.40 0.17
C GLY A 6 2.44 11.03 -0.56
N GLN A 7 3.48 11.87 -0.48
CA GLN A 7 4.82 11.55 -1.02
C GLN A 7 5.50 10.42 -0.26
N LEU A 8 5.41 10.40 1.08
CA LEU A 8 5.96 9.33 1.90
C LEU A 8 5.25 8.00 1.66
N LEU A 9 3.92 8.00 1.54
CA LEU A 9 3.15 6.80 1.21
C LEU A 9 3.54 6.25 -0.16
N ARG A 10 3.69 7.12 -1.16
CA ARG A 10 4.10 6.73 -2.51
C ARG A 10 5.54 6.19 -2.54
N ALA A 11 6.44 6.77 -1.75
CA ALA A 11 7.80 6.26 -1.58
C ALA A 11 7.79 4.87 -0.92
N ALA A 12 7.04 4.68 0.17
CA ALA A 12 6.95 3.40 0.87
C ALA A 12 6.38 2.28 -0.03
N LEU A 13 5.33 2.59 -0.80
CA LEU A 13 4.75 1.66 -1.77
C LEU A 13 5.70 1.35 -2.92
N GLY A 14 6.45 2.34 -3.42
CA GLY A 14 7.48 2.14 -4.45
C GLY A 14 8.61 1.23 -3.96
N PHE A 15 9.08 1.42 -2.72
CA PHE A 15 10.07 0.56 -2.10
C PHE A 15 9.58 -0.88 -1.93
N ALA A 16 8.30 -1.08 -1.59
CA ALA A 16 7.73 -2.41 -1.44
C ALA A 16 7.75 -3.23 -2.74
N VAL A 17 7.79 -2.58 -3.91
CA VAL A 17 7.71 -3.22 -5.24
C VAL A 17 9.08 -3.54 -5.86
N LEU A 18 10.18 -3.06 -5.26
CA LEU A 18 11.53 -3.32 -5.78
C LEU A 18 11.90 -4.82 -5.66
N PRO A 19 12.47 -5.44 -6.71
CA PRO A 19 13.01 -6.80 -6.62
C PRO A 19 14.19 -6.82 -5.65
N MET A 20 14.01 -7.50 -4.51
CA MET A 20 14.90 -7.45 -3.36
C MET A 20 16.28 -8.09 -3.61
N PRO A 21 17.38 -7.40 -3.31
CA PRO A 21 18.60 -8.03 -2.83
C PRO A 21 18.52 -8.16 -1.29
N SER A 22 18.50 -9.40 -0.80
CA SER A 22 18.87 -9.84 0.56
C SER A 22 18.18 -9.21 1.81
N ASN A 23 17.25 -9.99 2.39
CA ASN A 23 17.16 -10.35 3.82
C ASN A 23 16.97 -9.28 4.92
N ASP A 24 16.32 -8.14 4.65
CA ASP A 24 15.83 -7.30 5.75
C ASP A 24 14.49 -7.85 6.28
N ARG A 25 14.57 -8.53 7.44
CA ARG A 25 13.42 -9.16 8.09
C ARG A 25 12.28 -8.17 8.35
N ALA A 26 12.58 -6.91 8.64
CA ALA A 26 11.56 -5.89 8.89
C ALA A 26 10.77 -5.59 7.61
N LEU A 27 11.44 -5.49 6.47
CA LEU A 27 10.80 -5.31 5.17
C LEU A 27 10.00 -6.56 4.76
N HIS A 28 10.50 -7.75 5.08
CA HIS A 28 9.78 -9.00 4.81
C HIS A 28 8.48 -9.11 5.63
N VAL A 29 8.52 -8.70 6.90
CA VAL A 29 7.34 -8.65 7.78
C VAL A 29 6.38 -7.57 7.31
N LEU A 30 6.87 -6.39 6.92
CA LEU A 30 6.03 -5.32 6.38
C LEU A 30 5.32 -5.77 5.10
N ARG A 31 6.04 -6.44 4.20
CA ARG A 31 5.48 -6.98 2.95
C ARG A 31 4.41 -8.04 3.24
N ALA A 32 4.70 -8.99 4.11
CA ALA A 32 3.73 -10.01 4.52
C ALA A 32 2.48 -9.40 5.18
N TRP A 33 2.65 -8.32 5.97
CA TRP A 33 1.52 -7.59 6.54
C TRP A 33 0.69 -6.86 5.46
N LEU A 34 1.35 -6.15 4.53
CA LEU A 34 0.68 -5.44 3.43
C LEU A 34 -0.04 -6.37 2.47
N ASP A 35 0.50 -7.57 2.24
CA ASP A 35 -0.11 -8.60 1.39
C ASP A 35 -1.28 -9.34 2.10
N SER A 36 -1.59 -9.00 3.36
CA SER A 36 -2.73 -9.56 4.11
C SER A 36 -3.98 -8.68 4.01
N TRP A 37 -5.17 -9.31 4.07
CA TRP A 37 -6.45 -8.59 4.09
C TRP A 37 -6.57 -7.60 5.25
N ALA A 38 -6.05 -7.95 6.43
CA ALA A 38 -6.06 -7.06 7.59
C ALA A 38 -5.16 -5.83 7.38
N GLY A 39 -4.01 -6.00 6.71
CA GLY A 39 -3.13 -4.89 6.36
C GLY A 39 -3.78 -3.92 5.38
N ILE A 40 -4.35 -4.46 4.30
CA ILE A 40 -5.10 -3.67 3.31
C ILE A 40 -6.26 -2.91 3.96
N GLY A 41 -7.04 -3.56 4.82
CA GLY A 41 -8.16 -2.93 5.53
C GLY A 41 -7.71 -1.78 6.45
N ARG A 42 -6.58 -1.93 7.15
CA ARG A 42 -6.01 -0.85 7.99
C ARG A 42 -5.58 0.35 7.15
N VAL A 43 -4.97 0.12 5.98
CA VAL A 43 -4.61 1.20 5.05
C VAL A 43 -5.86 1.91 4.55
N ALA A 44 -6.90 1.17 4.16
CA ALA A 44 -8.15 1.74 3.69
C ALA A 44 -8.83 2.63 4.74
N VAL A 45 -8.93 2.16 5.99
CA VAL A 45 -9.48 2.94 7.10
C VAL A 45 -8.65 4.20 7.38
N ALA A 46 -7.32 4.09 7.32
CA ALA A 46 -6.44 5.24 7.52
C ALA A 46 -6.58 6.29 6.41
N MET A 47 -6.80 5.87 5.17
CA MET A 47 -7.07 6.76 4.03
C MET A 47 -8.41 7.48 4.19
N ALA A 48 -9.47 6.75 4.58
CA ALA A 48 -10.77 7.35 4.86
C ALA A 48 -10.69 8.39 6.00
N ARG A 49 -9.94 8.10 7.08
CA ARG A 49 -9.68 9.05 8.17
C ARG A 49 -8.91 10.30 7.74
N GLN A 50 -8.13 10.21 6.66
CA GLN A 50 -7.40 11.34 6.08
C GLN A 50 -8.26 12.11 5.07
N GLY A 51 -9.50 11.69 4.81
CA GLY A 51 -10.42 12.36 3.90
C GLY A 51 -10.30 11.92 2.44
N TYR A 52 -9.58 10.84 2.14
CA TYR A 52 -9.55 10.26 0.80
C TYR A 52 -10.79 9.41 0.53
N ASP A 53 -11.35 9.54 -0.67
CA ASP A 53 -12.37 8.63 -1.18
C ASP A 53 -11.69 7.45 -1.89
N LEU A 54 -11.34 6.44 -1.09
CA LEU A 54 -10.65 5.26 -1.61
C LEU A 54 -11.64 4.26 -2.21
N GLN A 55 -11.48 3.97 -3.50
CA GLN A 55 -12.14 2.87 -4.17
C GLN A 55 -11.13 1.75 -4.50
N LEU A 56 -11.49 0.51 -4.13
CA LEU A 56 -10.76 -0.70 -4.50
C LEU A 56 -11.58 -1.49 -5.53
N THR A 57 -11.08 -1.58 -6.75
CA THR A 57 -11.76 -2.27 -7.85
C THR A 57 -10.90 -3.43 -8.33
N ARG A 58 -11.50 -4.62 -8.43
CA ARG A 58 -10.83 -5.79 -9.01
C ARG A 58 -10.71 -5.61 -10.52
N TYR A 59 -9.51 -5.85 -11.05
CA TYR A 59 -9.21 -5.75 -12.47
C TYR A 59 -8.79 -7.12 -12.99
N ASP A 60 -9.77 -7.88 -13.50
CA ASP A 60 -9.61 -9.24 -14.06
C ASP A 60 -8.61 -10.11 -13.27
N GLU A 61 -7.66 -10.72 -13.96
CA GLU A 61 -6.58 -11.54 -13.39
C GLU A 61 -5.40 -10.71 -12.87
N LYS A 62 -5.40 -9.39 -13.09
CA LYS A 62 -4.27 -8.51 -12.75
C LYS A 62 -4.28 -8.03 -11.29
N GLY A 63 -5.32 -8.39 -10.53
CA GLY A 63 -5.43 -8.11 -9.10
C GLY A 63 -6.37 -6.94 -8.79
N TRP A 64 -6.02 -6.15 -7.78
CA TRP A 64 -6.83 -5.03 -7.30
C TRP A 64 -6.17 -3.70 -7.65
N ARG A 65 -6.97 -2.73 -8.08
CA ARG A 65 -6.56 -1.34 -8.29
C ARG A 65 -7.17 -0.48 -7.19
N ALA A 66 -6.34 0.38 -6.61
CA ALA A 66 -6.77 1.46 -5.73
C ALA A 66 -6.85 2.78 -6.50
N THR A 67 -7.92 3.53 -6.32
CA THR A 67 -8.11 4.91 -6.79
C THR A 67 -8.51 5.78 -5.60
N PHE A 68 -7.96 6.99 -5.51
CA PHE A 68 -8.04 7.89 -4.36
C PHE A 68 -8.00 9.36 -4.81
#